data_AF-A0A954TSI0-F1
#
_entry.id   AF-A0A954TSI0-F1
#
_cell.length_a   1.000
_cell.length_b   1.000
_cell.length_c   1.000
_cell.angle_alpha   90.00
_cell.angle_beta   90.00
_cell.angle_gamma   90.00
#
_symmetry.space_group_name_H-M   'P 1'
#
loop_
_entity.id
_entity.type
_entity.pdbx_description
1 polymer ?
#
loop_
_entity_poly.entity_id
_entity_poly.type
_entity_poly.pdbx_seq_one_letter_code
_entity_poly.pdbx_strand_id
1 'polypeptide(L)'
;CFVKTQFGSILGHVAIVHLLEALKEQYVSNLEISDEGEYYETRDLQNLRHKQAFLGGAIRSMAEELRVHGLSDEAMEDPDIVAKRIERVAMLVQKKMRGQTGDPLSQSKSGSSNDPWDEPSLEENVQWMDAQRLKNDLRSERMIRRIGEATSQGISHEEAIRLAMRDEGFPEAIDSDVPDAENAFGDCDAEEFTFVAPPHPFDEAVRMERDEQDPAVKSAQGFLTNVIELQQGSTAENGFETTLVRGAMDIFGGLVQATGDHLDDGPGRALAITQLKRALSGHAYARGAVFGLRGENVITKQQAEGLHNQLQFILKKLHELMANAWDEDT
;
A
#
# COMPACT_ATOMS: atom_id res chain seq x y z
N CYS A 1 -0.15 11.94 11.82
CA CYS A 1 0.68 11.28 10.78
C CYS A 1 0.60 9.78 11.03
N PHE A 2 0.56 8.95 9.99
CA PHE A 2 0.51 7.49 10.14
C PHE A 2 1.62 6.86 9.30
N VAL A 3 2.48 6.07 9.94
CA VAL A 3 3.64 5.43 9.30
C VAL A 3 3.50 3.94 9.47
N LYS A 4 3.35 3.21 8.37
CA LYS A 4 3.30 1.74 8.37
C LYS A 4 4.71 1.19 8.44
N THR A 5 5.00 0.49 9.52
CA THR A 5 6.31 -0.16 9.76
C THR A 5 6.19 -1.69 9.81
N GLN A 6 4.97 -2.23 9.76
CA GLN A 6 4.68 -3.66 9.88
C GLN A 6 5.25 -4.53 8.74
N PHE A 7 5.70 -3.92 7.64
CA PHE A 7 6.34 -4.59 6.49
C PHE A 7 7.83 -4.28 6.38
N GLY A 8 8.34 -3.40 7.25
CA GLY A 8 9.77 -3.08 7.30
C GLY A 8 10.53 -4.08 8.17
N SER A 9 11.85 -3.92 8.22
CA SER A 9 12.65 -4.66 9.19
C SER A 9 12.30 -4.24 10.62
N ILE A 10 12.45 -5.17 11.57
CA ILE A 10 12.31 -4.90 13.01
C ILE A 10 13.18 -3.69 13.40
N LEU A 11 14.40 -3.63 12.88
CA LEU A 11 15.33 -2.52 13.12
C LEU A 11 14.80 -1.19 12.57
N GLY A 12 14.17 -1.19 11.39
CA GLY A 12 13.53 -0.01 10.83
C GLY A 12 12.38 0.50 11.70
N HIS A 13 11.55 -0.41 12.21
CA HIS A 13 10.49 -0.07 13.17
C HIS A 13 11.08 0.57 14.44
N VAL A 14 12.07 -0.08 15.05
CA VAL A 14 12.74 0.40 16.27
C VAL A 14 13.36 1.78 16.05
N ALA A 15 14.07 1.98 14.93
CA ALA A 15 14.69 3.25 14.58
C ALA A 15 13.66 4.38 14.44
N ILE A 16 12.51 4.12 13.83
CA ILE A 16 11.43 5.10 13.70
C ILE A 16 10.87 5.47 15.08
N VAL A 17 10.65 4.49 15.95
CA VAL A 17 10.17 4.73 17.31
C VAL A 17 11.14 5.61 18.10
N HIS A 18 12.44 5.32 18.05
CA HIS A 18 13.46 6.15 18.71
C HIS A 18 13.56 7.56 18.13
N LEU A 19 13.42 7.71 16.81
CA LEU A 19 13.38 9.03 16.17
C LEU A 19 12.19 9.86 16.66
N LEU A 20 11.01 9.25 16.73
CA LEU A 20 9.80 9.93 17.21
C LEU A 20 9.90 10.31 18.69
N GLU A 21 10.49 9.44 19.51
CA GLU A 21 10.79 9.73 20.92
C GLU A 21 11.74 10.93 21.08
N ALA A 22 12.85 10.96 20.32
CA ALA A 22 13.78 12.09 20.35
C ALA A 22 13.11 13.41 19.89
N LEU A 23 12.24 13.34 18.88
CA LEU A 23 11.48 14.51 18.41
C LEU A 23 10.51 15.02 19.48
N LYS A 24 9.86 14.12 20.22
CA LYS A 24 8.98 14.45 21.34
C LYS A 24 9.75 15.18 22.45
N GLU A 25 10.92 14.66 22.81
CA GLU A 25 11.74 15.24 23.88
C GLU A 25 12.30 16.63 23.52
N GLN A 26 12.74 16.81 22.28
CA GLN A 26 13.49 18.02 21.88
C GLN A 26 12.63 19.14 21.31
N TYR A 27 11.55 18.80 20.59
CA TYR A 27 10.84 19.79 19.76
C TYR A 27 9.34 19.86 20.05
N VAL A 28 8.68 18.73 20.37
CA VAL A 28 7.22 18.65 20.47
C VAL A 28 6.79 17.83 21.68
N SER A 29 6.82 18.44 22.87
CA SER A 29 6.54 17.76 24.14
C SER A 29 5.12 17.18 24.25
N ASN A 30 4.18 17.70 23.47
CA ASN A 30 2.80 17.21 23.37
C ASN A 30 2.60 16.16 22.26
N LEU A 31 3.66 15.59 21.69
CA LEU A 31 3.55 14.52 20.70
C LEU A 31 3.03 13.23 21.36
N GLU A 32 1.87 12.76 20.90
CA GLU A 32 1.32 11.46 21.26
C GLU A 32 1.78 10.43 20.22
N ILE A 33 2.44 9.38 20.69
CA ILE A 33 2.92 8.26 19.88
C ILE A 33 2.08 7.05 20.30
N SER A 34 1.43 6.42 19.34
CA SER A 34 0.69 5.17 19.54
C SER A 34 1.27 4.15 18.58
N ASP A 35 1.81 3.07 19.13
CA ASP A 35 2.46 2.00 18.38
C ASP A 35 1.64 0.71 18.48
N GLU A 36 1.10 0.24 17.35
CA GLU A 36 0.38 -1.04 17.27
C GLU A 36 1.29 -2.24 17.60
N GLY A 37 2.60 -2.10 17.42
CA GLY A 37 3.59 -3.09 17.83
C GLY A 37 3.76 -3.19 19.34
N GLU A 38 3.30 -2.19 20.10
CA GLU A 38 3.54 -1.97 21.54
C GLU A 38 5.02 -1.87 21.91
N TYR A 39 5.92 -1.73 20.94
CA TYR A 39 7.36 -1.62 21.19
C TYR A 39 7.71 -0.29 21.85
N TYR A 40 7.02 0.79 21.47
CA TYR A 40 7.22 2.10 22.09
C TYR A 40 7.04 2.06 23.61
N GLU A 41 5.98 1.41 24.09
CA GLU A 41 5.62 1.31 25.50
C GLU A 41 6.43 0.24 26.26
N THR A 42 6.63 -0.93 25.65
CA THR A 42 7.22 -2.09 26.34
C THR A 42 8.72 -2.24 26.17
N ARG A 43 9.28 -1.71 25.07
CA ARG A 43 10.65 -1.98 24.59
C ARG A 43 10.97 -3.47 24.46
N ASP A 44 9.94 -4.32 24.31
CA ASP A 44 10.10 -5.75 24.12
C ASP A 44 10.29 -6.07 22.64
N LEU A 45 11.56 -6.26 22.25
CA LEU A 45 11.90 -6.66 20.90
C LEU A 45 11.29 -8.01 20.52
N GLN A 46 11.21 -8.97 21.44
CA GLN A 46 10.71 -10.32 21.13
C GLN A 46 9.22 -10.29 20.83
N ASN A 47 8.45 -9.53 21.61
CA ASN A 47 7.03 -9.31 21.32
C ASN A 47 6.82 -8.68 19.94
N LEU A 48 7.61 -7.65 19.59
CA LEU A 48 7.56 -7.03 18.26
C LEU A 48 7.89 -8.04 17.15
N ARG A 49 8.94 -8.88 17.32
CA ARG A 49 9.28 -9.94 16.36
C ARG A 49 8.13 -10.92 16.18
N HIS A 50 7.55 -11.37 17.30
CA HIS A 50 6.44 -12.32 17.30
C HIS A 50 5.23 -11.77 16.53
N LYS A 51 4.83 -10.53 16.81
CA LYS A 51 3.71 -9.86 16.12
C LYS A 51 3.97 -9.67 14.63
N GLN A 52 5.17 -9.23 14.23
CA GLN A 52 5.52 -9.08 12.82
C GLN A 52 5.55 -10.43 12.09
N ALA A 53 6.11 -11.47 12.71
CA ALA A 53 6.14 -12.82 12.16
C ALA A 53 4.73 -13.39 11.99
N PHE A 54 3.87 -13.22 13.01
CA PHE A 54 2.47 -13.62 12.96
C PHE A 54 1.73 -12.94 11.79
N LEU A 55 1.86 -11.62 11.66
CA LEU A 55 1.24 -10.87 10.57
C LEU A 55 1.76 -11.31 9.19
N GLY A 56 3.09 -11.47 9.06
CA GLY A 56 3.70 -11.95 7.82
C GLY A 56 3.30 -13.39 7.47
N GLY A 57 3.05 -14.24 8.48
CA GLY A 57 2.48 -15.58 8.34
C GLY A 57 1.05 -15.53 7.81
N ALA A 58 0.17 -14.74 8.44
CA ALA A 58 -1.22 -14.58 8.03
C ALA A 58 -1.35 -14.07 6.59
N ILE A 59 -0.53 -13.10 6.19
CA ILE A 59 -0.52 -12.55 4.82
C ILE A 59 -0.06 -13.59 3.82
N ARG A 60 1.00 -14.35 4.12
CA ARG A 60 1.47 -15.43 3.23
C ARG A 60 0.43 -16.54 3.10
N SER A 61 -0.22 -16.93 4.19
CA SER A 61 -1.32 -17.90 4.16
C SER A 61 -2.47 -17.40 3.30
N MET A 62 -2.89 -16.15 3.47
CA MET A 62 -3.92 -15.54 2.64
C MET A 62 -3.50 -15.46 1.17
N ALA A 63 -2.24 -15.10 0.88
CA ALA A 63 -1.72 -15.07 -0.48
C ALA A 63 -1.70 -16.46 -1.13
N GLU A 64 -1.35 -17.50 -0.37
CA GLU A 64 -1.38 -18.89 -0.83
C GLU A 64 -2.80 -19.38 -1.07
N GLU A 65 -3.73 -19.10 -0.16
CA GLU A 65 -5.16 -19.40 -0.37
C GLU A 65 -5.70 -18.70 -1.63
N LEU A 66 -5.32 -17.45 -1.86
CA LEU A 66 -5.68 -16.71 -3.09
C LEU A 66 -5.04 -17.30 -4.34
N ARG A 67 -3.86 -17.93 -4.26
CA ARG A 67 -3.25 -18.67 -5.38
C ARG A 67 -3.95 -20.00 -5.63
N VAL A 68 -4.24 -20.76 -4.57
CA VAL A 68 -4.88 -22.08 -4.63
C VAL A 68 -6.34 -21.98 -5.09
N HIS A 69 -7.07 -20.97 -4.63
CA HIS A 69 -8.45 -20.73 -5.03
C HIS A 69 -8.59 -19.81 -6.24
N GLY A 70 -7.46 -19.32 -6.78
CA GLY A 70 -7.40 -18.42 -7.90
C GLY A 70 -8.01 -17.05 -7.57
N LEU A 71 -7.27 -15.98 -7.85
CA LEU A 71 -7.93 -14.93 -8.60
C LEU A 71 -8.57 -15.65 -9.80
N SER A 72 -9.89 -15.58 -9.92
CA SER A 72 -10.70 -16.24 -10.94
C SER A 72 -10.05 -16.14 -12.33
N ASP A 73 -10.45 -17.00 -13.27
CA ASP A 73 -10.00 -16.96 -14.68
C ASP A 73 -9.97 -15.54 -15.31
N GLU A 74 -10.71 -14.60 -14.71
CA GLU A 74 -10.71 -13.14 -14.94
C GLU A 74 -9.37 -12.42 -14.70
N ALA A 75 -8.49 -12.88 -13.81
CA ALA A 75 -7.15 -12.31 -13.62
C ALA A 75 -6.11 -12.87 -14.61
N MET A 76 -6.48 -13.89 -15.38
CA MET A 76 -5.74 -14.34 -16.57
C MET A 76 -6.18 -13.59 -17.84
N GLU A 77 -7.18 -12.70 -17.77
CA GLU A 77 -7.51 -11.81 -18.88
C GLU A 77 -6.34 -10.86 -19.16
N ASP A 78 -6.14 -10.53 -20.44
CA ASP A 78 -5.15 -9.56 -20.91
C ASP A 78 -5.22 -8.27 -20.07
N PRO A 79 -4.10 -7.75 -19.54
CA PRO A 79 -4.08 -6.55 -18.72
C PRO A 79 -4.78 -5.34 -19.36
N ASP A 80 -4.83 -5.25 -20.69
CA ASP A 80 -5.58 -4.20 -21.40
C ASP A 80 -7.11 -4.36 -21.29
N ILE A 81 -7.61 -5.59 -21.18
CA ILE A 81 -9.03 -5.89 -20.99
C ILE A 81 -9.45 -5.53 -19.56
N VAL A 82 -8.62 -5.91 -18.57
CA VAL A 82 -8.82 -5.56 -17.17
C VAL A 82 -8.79 -4.04 -16.98
N ALA A 83 -7.83 -3.33 -17.59
CA ALA A 83 -7.73 -1.88 -17.54
C ALA A 83 -8.96 -1.19 -18.14
N LYS A 84 -9.43 -1.63 -19.33
CA LYS A 84 -10.66 -1.11 -19.96
C LYS A 84 -11.91 -1.37 -19.12
N ARG A 85 -11.95 -2.48 -18.38
CA ARG A 85 -13.07 -2.82 -17.50
C ARG A 85 -13.07 -1.95 -16.25
N ILE A 86 -11.92 -1.74 -15.62
CA ILE A 86 -11.73 -0.81 -14.51
C ILE A 86 -12.13 0.62 -14.92
N GLU A 87 -11.69 1.09 -16.09
CA GLU A 87 -12.04 2.41 -16.61
C GLU A 87 -13.57 2.57 -16.80
N ARG A 88 -14.23 1.52 -17.33
CA ARG A 88 -15.69 1.51 -17.52
C ARG A 88 -16.46 1.55 -16.20
N VAL A 89 -16.01 0.78 -15.20
CA VAL A 89 -16.60 0.78 -13.84
C VAL A 89 -16.41 2.15 -13.17
N ALA A 90 -15.21 2.73 -13.28
CA ALA A 90 -14.92 4.05 -12.73
C ALA A 90 -15.84 5.15 -13.33
N MET A 91 -16.07 5.13 -14.64
CA MET A 91 -17.01 6.05 -15.29
C MET A 91 -18.45 5.89 -14.78
N LEU A 92 -18.91 4.66 -14.55
CA LEU A 92 -20.26 4.38 -14.04
C LEU A 92 -20.43 4.81 -12.58
N VAL A 93 -19.43 4.56 -11.73
CA VAL A 93 -19.41 5.06 -10.36
C VAL A 93 -19.44 6.59 -10.35
N GLN A 94 -18.66 7.24 -11.21
CA GLN A 94 -18.66 8.70 -11.35
C GLN A 94 -20.02 9.24 -11.83
N LYS A 95 -20.69 8.54 -12.77
CA LYS A 95 -22.04 8.89 -13.25
C LYS A 95 -23.10 8.71 -12.16
N LYS A 96 -23.01 7.63 -11.37
CA LYS A 96 -23.90 7.34 -10.22
C LYS A 96 -23.70 8.36 -9.10
N MET A 97 -22.45 8.73 -8.78
CA MET A 97 -22.15 9.79 -7.81
C MET A 97 -22.60 11.18 -8.25
N ARG A 98 -22.69 11.41 -9.56
CA ARG A 98 -23.24 12.65 -10.14
C ARG A 98 -24.77 12.66 -10.25
N GLY A 99 -25.47 11.62 -9.76
CA GLY A 99 -26.93 11.56 -9.73
C GLY A 99 -27.60 11.49 -11.11
N GLN A 100 -26.87 11.15 -12.17
CA GLN A 100 -27.44 11.05 -13.52
C GLN A 100 -28.00 9.64 -13.75
N THR A 101 -29.20 9.37 -13.23
CA THR A 101 -30.02 8.22 -13.62
C THR A 101 -30.64 8.50 -15.00
N GLY A 102 -29.80 8.43 -16.03
CA GLY A 102 -30.21 8.51 -17.43
C GLY A 102 -29.72 7.27 -18.15
N ASP A 103 -30.65 6.38 -18.44
CA ASP A 103 -30.53 5.10 -19.14
C ASP A 103 -30.15 5.32 -20.62
N PRO A 104 -29.01 4.80 -21.12
CA PRO A 104 -28.74 4.82 -22.53
C PRO A 104 -28.49 3.38 -22.98
N LEU A 105 -29.52 2.63 -23.36
CA LEU A 105 -29.50 1.58 -24.41
C LEU A 105 -30.85 0.82 -24.46
N SER A 106 -31.93 1.54 -24.76
CA SER A 106 -33.08 0.93 -25.43
C SER A 106 -32.82 0.87 -26.93
N GLN A 107 -31.96 -0.04 -27.39
CA GLN A 107 -31.97 -0.48 -28.79
C GLN A 107 -31.38 -1.89 -28.93
N SER A 108 -32.20 -2.77 -29.52
CA SER A 108 -31.92 -4.15 -29.98
C SER A 108 -31.90 -5.29 -28.94
N LYS A 109 -33.08 -5.67 -28.45
CA LYS A 109 -33.37 -7.09 -28.20
C LYS A 109 -33.91 -7.71 -29.49
N SER A 110 -33.09 -8.52 -30.15
CA SER A 110 -33.57 -9.60 -31.03
C SER A 110 -32.56 -10.74 -31.02
N GLY A 111 -32.93 -11.86 -30.41
CA GLY A 111 -32.14 -13.08 -30.45
C GLY A 111 -32.12 -13.80 -29.11
N SER A 112 -33.17 -14.59 -28.85
CA SER A 112 -33.14 -15.64 -27.85
C SER A 112 -32.20 -16.74 -28.36
N SER A 113 -30.93 -16.70 -27.98
CA SER A 113 -30.02 -17.85 -28.07
C SER A 113 -29.65 -18.28 -26.66
N ASN A 114 -30.00 -19.51 -26.29
CA ASN A 114 -29.42 -20.19 -25.13
C ASN A 114 -27.96 -20.50 -25.45
N ASP A 115 -27.07 -19.50 -25.36
CA ASP A 115 -25.63 -19.70 -25.45
C ASP A 115 -25.09 -19.91 -24.03
N PRO A 116 -24.35 -20.99 -23.74
CA PRO A 116 -23.73 -21.24 -22.42
C PRO A 116 -22.69 -20.19 -21.99
N TRP A 117 -22.46 -19.17 -22.81
CA TRP A 117 -21.51 -18.08 -22.65
C TRP A 117 -22.18 -16.70 -22.62
N ASP A 118 -23.45 -16.63 -22.23
CA ASP A 118 -24.10 -15.34 -21.93
C ASP A 118 -23.40 -14.72 -20.72
N GLU A 119 -22.45 -13.82 -20.99
CA GLU A 119 -21.78 -13.02 -19.96
C GLU A 119 -22.85 -12.26 -19.16
N PRO A 120 -22.86 -12.39 -17.82
CA PRO A 120 -23.82 -11.68 -16.99
C PRO A 120 -23.76 -10.18 -17.30
N SER A 121 -24.93 -9.58 -17.45
CA SER A 121 -25.03 -8.16 -17.82
C SER A 121 -24.23 -7.30 -16.84
N LEU A 122 -23.69 -6.18 -17.31
CA LEU A 122 -22.85 -5.32 -16.49
C LEU A 122 -23.59 -4.82 -15.23
N GLU A 123 -24.91 -4.61 -15.32
CA GLU A 123 -25.74 -4.32 -14.15
C GLU A 123 -25.80 -5.48 -13.16
N GLU A 124 -25.89 -6.73 -13.63
CA GLU A 124 -25.84 -7.92 -12.77
C GLU A 124 -24.48 -8.06 -12.09
N ASN A 125 -23.38 -7.75 -12.79
CA ASN A 125 -22.04 -7.75 -12.19
C ASN A 125 -21.89 -6.69 -11.10
N VAL A 126 -22.38 -5.46 -11.32
CA VAL A 126 -22.37 -4.39 -10.31
C VAL A 126 -23.23 -4.77 -9.10
N GLN A 127 -24.43 -5.34 -9.34
CA GLN A 127 -25.29 -5.82 -8.26
C GLN A 127 -24.65 -6.96 -7.47
N TRP A 128 -23.95 -7.86 -8.16
CA TRP A 128 -23.21 -8.95 -7.54
C TRP A 128 -22.06 -8.41 -6.68
N MET A 129 -21.28 -7.43 -7.16
CA MET A 129 -20.22 -6.77 -6.38
C MET A 129 -20.78 -6.05 -5.15
N ASP A 130 -21.88 -5.29 -5.31
CA ASP A 130 -22.56 -4.62 -4.20
C ASP A 130 -23.07 -5.65 -3.17
N ALA A 131 -23.60 -6.79 -3.63
CA ALA A 131 -24.03 -7.89 -2.77
C ALA A 131 -22.86 -8.56 -2.04
N GLN A 132 -21.71 -8.79 -2.69
CA GLN A 132 -20.51 -9.33 -2.04
C GLN A 132 -19.94 -8.36 -1.02
N ARG A 133 -19.92 -7.05 -1.32
CA ARG A 133 -19.51 -6.02 -0.37
C ARG A 133 -20.39 -6.04 0.86
N LEU A 134 -21.71 -6.05 0.69
CA LEU A 134 -22.65 -6.09 1.80
C LEU A 134 -22.51 -7.40 2.62
N LYS A 135 -22.25 -8.52 1.95
CA LYS A 135 -21.94 -9.79 2.63
C LYS A 135 -20.66 -9.73 3.45
N ASN A 136 -19.60 -9.12 2.93
CA ASN A 136 -18.33 -8.93 3.65
C ASN A 136 -18.48 -7.95 4.82
N ASP A 137 -19.22 -6.86 4.63
CA ASP A 137 -19.48 -5.89 5.70
C ASP A 137 -20.22 -6.58 6.85
N LEU A 138 -21.30 -7.32 6.57
CA LEU A 138 -22.02 -8.12 7.58
C LEU A 138 -21.14 -9.17 8.25
N ARG A 139 -20.26 -9.82 7.49
CA ARG A 139 -19.29 -10.80 8.03
C ARG A 139 -18.31 -10.13 9.00
N SER A 140 -17.81 -8.95 8.65
CA SER A 140 -16.89 -8.19 9.50
C SER A 140 -17.56 -7.70 10.79
N GLU A 141 -18.81 -7.25 10.72
CA GLU A 141 -19.58 -6.82 11.90
C GLU A 141 -19.85 -7.96 12.87
N ARG A 142 -20.22 -9.14 12.35
CA ARG A 142 -20.41 -10.35 13.17
C ARG A 142 -19.11 -10.78 13.85
N MET A 143 -17.99 -10.75 13.12
CA MET A 143 -16.68 -11.07 13.65
C MET A 143 -16.28 -10.12 14.80
N ILE A 144 -16.44 -8.80 14.60
CA ILE A 144 -16.13 -7.79 15.63
C ILE A 144 -17.01 -7.98 16.87
N ARG A 145 -18.32 -8.20 16.68
CA ARG A 145 -19.25 -8.46 17.77
C ARG A 145 -18.84 -9.71 18.55
N ARG A 146 -18.45 -10.78 17.86
CA ARG A 146 -18.04 -12.04 18.47
C ARG A 146 -16.76 -11.89 19.28
N ILE A 147 -15.77 -11.15 18.75
CA ILE A 147 -14.53 -10.80 19.47
C ILE A 147 -14.87 -10.02 20.75
N GLY A 148 -15.76 -9.03 20.66
CA GLY A 148 -16.20 -8.23 21.80
C GLY A 148 -16.91 -9.06 22.88
N GLU A 149 -17.84 -9.93 22.47
CA GLU A 149 -18.54 -10.85 23.39
C GLU A 149 -17.57 -11.81 24.08
N ALA A 150 -16.66 -12.44 23.34
CA ALA A 150 -15.66 -13.36 23.89
C ALA A 150 -14.69 -12.65 24.85
N THR A 151 -14.22 -11.46 24.47
CA THR A 151 -13.34 -10.64 25.34
C THR A 151 -14.06 -10.24 26.62
N SER A 152 -15.37 -9.91 26.55
CA SER A 152 -16.18 -9.57 27.74
C SER A 152 -16.39 -10.75 28.69
N GLN A 153 -16.24 -11.99 28.20
CA GLN A 153 -16.29 -13.22 28.99
C GLN A 153 -14.92 -13.57 29.61
N GLY A 154 -13.89 -12.74 29.41
CA GLY A 154 -12.55 -12.95 29.94
C GLY A 154 -11.67 -13.86 29.07
N ILE A 155 -12.10 -14.16 27.83
CA ILE A 155 -11.26 -14.87 26.85
C ILE A 155 -10.17 -13.91 26.38
N SER A 156 -8.94 -14.43 26.19
CA SER A 156 -7.84 -13.63 25.67
C SER A 156 -8.17 -13.08 24.28
N HIS A 157 -7.65 -11.89 23.94
CA HIS A 157 -7.97 -11.25 22.66
C HIS A 157 -7.63 -12.13 21.45
N GLU A 158 -6.49 -12.84 21.51
CA GLU A 158 -6.03 -13.74 20.46
C GLU A 158 -6.94 -14.96 20.31
N GLU A 159 -7.38 -15.55 21.42
CA GLU A 159 -8.31 -16.69 21.40
C GLU A 159 -9.73 -16.25 20.97
N ALA A 160 -10.14 -15.03 21.31
CA ALA A 160 -11.38 -14.42 20.83
C ALA A 160 -11.37 -14.21 19.30
N ILE A 161 -10.23 -13.80 18.73
CA ILE A 161 -10.04 -13.69 17.27
C ILE A 161 -10.12 -15.07 16.63
N ARG A 162 -9.39 -16.08 17.14
CA ARG A 162 -9.45 -17.46 16.62
C ARG A 162 -10.87 -18.00 16.64
N LEU A 163 -11.60 -17.79 17.74
CA LEU A 163 -12.99 -18.23 17.89
C LEU A 163 -13.91 -17.55 16.86
N ALA A 164 -13.77 -16.23 16.67
CA ALA A 164 -14.56 -15.49 15.69
C ALA A 164 -14.26 -15.90 14.24
N MET A 165 -12.99 -16.20 13.93
CA MET A 165 -12.60 -16.72 12.62
C MET A 165 -13.20 -18.11 12.36
N ARG A 166 -13.16 -19.01 13.34
CA ARG A 166 -13.78 -20.35 13.26
C ARG A 166 -15.30 -20.25 13.04
N ASP A 167 -15.99 -19.39 13.79
CA ASP A 167 -17.45 -19.21 13.70
C ASP A 167 -17.88 -18.65 12.33
N GLU A 168 -17.06 -17.79 11.70
CA GLU A 168 -17.30 -17.29 10.33
C GLU A 168 -16.79 -18.24 9.23
N GLY A 169 -16.35 -19.46 9.60
CA GLY A 169 -15.94 -20.51 8.68
C GLY A 169 -14.61 -20.24 7.98
N PHE A 170 -13.73 -19.43 8.56
CA PHE A 170 -12.34 -19.40 8.12
C PHE A 170 -11.65 -20.70 8.54
N PRO A 171 -10.78 -21.27 7.68
CA PRO A 171 -9.97 -22.41 8.08
C PRO A 171 -9.16 -22.02 9.31
N GLU A 172 -9.07 -22.93 10.28
CA GLU A 172 -8.09 -22.77 11.35
C GLU A 172 -6.73 -22.66 10.68
N ALA A 173 -5.97 -21.63 11.04
CA ALA A 173 -4.55 -21.64 10.76
C ALA A 173 -4.05 -22.98 11.32
N ILE A 174 -3.63 -23.87 10.42
CA ILE A 174 -2.99 -25.11 10.80
C ILE A 174 -1.89 -24.66 11.74
N ASP A 175 -1.97 -25.07 13.01
CA ASP A 175 -0.81 -25.02 13.88
C ASP A 175 0.21 -25.83 13.10
N SER A 176 1.06 -25.14 12.33
CA SER A 176 2.21 -25.80 11.78
C SER A 176 2.95 -26.21 13.02
N ASP A 177 2.94 -27.53 13.27
CA ASP A 177 4.02 -28.26 13.90
C ASP A 177 5.31 -27.84 13.16
N VAL A 178 5.74 -26.60 13.41
CA VAL A 178 7.10 -26.18 13.17
C VAL A 178 7.83 -26.99 14.23
N PRO A 179 8.58 -28.04 13.83
CA PRO A 179 9.35 -28.79 14.79
C PRO A 179 10.17 -27.79 15.58
N ASP A 180 10.10 -27.88 16.91
CA ASP A 180 10.74 -27.00 17.90
C ASP A 180 11.85 -26.17 17.26
N ALA A 181 11.60 -24.88 17.04
CA ALA A 181 12.56 -23.95 16.45
C ALA A 181 13.86 -23.83 17.26
N GLU A 182 13.94 -24.49 18.42
CA GLU A 182 15.14 -24.67 19.23
C GLU A 182 16.12 -25.70 18.64
N ASN A 183 15.72 -26.62 17.76
CA ASN A 183 16.58 -27.68 17.23
C ASN A 183 16.92 -27.56 15.73
N ALA A 184 16.40 -26.56 15.03
CA ALA A 184 16.66 -26.35 13.60
C ALA A 184 17.90 -25.50 13.30
N PHE A 185 18.52 -24.90 14.33
CA PHE A 185 19.83 -24.27 14.24
C PHE A 185 20.84 -25.22 14.87
N GLY A 186 21.52 -26.00 14.02
CA GLY A 186 22.62 -26.86 14.47
C GLY A 186 23.68 -26.03 15.22
N ASP A 187 24.30 -26.65 16.23
CA ASP A 187 25.40 -26.13 17.06
C ASP A 187 26.26 -25.09 16.32
N CYS A 188 25.83 -23.83 16.34
CA CYS A 188 26.69 -22.71 16.03
C CYS A 188 27.32 -22.35 17.36
N ASP A 189 28.60 -22.69 17.47
CA ASP A 189 29.47 -22.27 18.57
C ASP A 189 29.12 -20.84 18.98
N ALA A 190 28.93 -20.64 20.28
CA ALA A 190 28.63 -19.35 20.88
C ALA A 190 29.81 -18.40 20.70
N GLU A 191 30.00 -17.88 19.48
CA GLU A 191 30.74 -16.65 19.27
C GLU A 191 29.91 -15.54 19.91
N GLU A 192 30.53 -14.88 20.88
CA GLU A 192 30.06 -13.68 21.54
C GLU A 192 29.61 -12.68 20.47
N PHE A 193 28.30 -12.66 20.19
CA PHE A 193 27.71 -11.81 19.17
C PHE A 193 27.80 -10.38 19.66
N THR A 194 28.92 -9.73 19.34
CA THR A 194 29.07 -8.29 19.50
C THR A 194 28.11 -7.65 18.52
N PHE A 195 26.95 -7.24 19.04
CA PHE A 195 25.98 -6.44 18.31
C PHE A 195 26.65 -5.12 17.91
N VAL A 196 27.28 -5.12 16.74
CA VAL A 196 27.62 -3.89 16.04
C VAL A 196 26.29 -3.41 15.47
N ALA A 197 25.68 -2.43 16.15
CA ALA A 197 24.47 -1.79 15.66
C ALA A 197 24.69 -1.43 14.18
N PRO A 198 23.78 -1.83 13.27
CA PRO A 198 23.91 -1.42 11.87
C PRO A 198 24.02 0.10 11.83
N PRO A 199 24.92 0.64 10.97
CA PRO A 199 25.20 2.06 10.94
C PRO A 199 23.88 2.82 10.80
N HIS A 200 23.69 3.80 11.66
CA HIS A 200 22.48 4.58 11.75
C HIS A 200 22.22 5.20 10.37
N PRO A 201 20.98 5.28 9.87
CA PRO A 201 20.69 5.82 8.52
C PRO A 201 21.09 7.30 8.36
N PHE A 202 21.50 7.95 9.45
CA PHE A 202 22.04 9.32 9.46
C PHE A 202 23.54 9.39 9.75
N ASP A 203 24.23 8.27 9.93
CA ASP A 203 25.68 8.24 10.06
C ASP A 203 26.32 8.78 8.77
N GLU A 204 27.30 9.67 8.94
CA GLU A 204 28.00 10.34 7.82
C GLU A 204 28.58 9.36 6.80
N ALA A 205 28.96 8.16 7.24
CA ALA A 205 29.47 7.11 6.37
C ALA A 205 28.42 6.60 5.34
N VAL A 206 27.14 6.52 5.71
CA VAL A 206 26.04 6.13 4.79
C VAL A 206 25.66 7.27 3.85
N ARG A 207 25.98 8.53 4.22
CA ARG A 207 25.75 9.69 3.36
C ARG A 207 26.74 9.78 2.21
N MET A 208 27.96 9.26 2.37
CA MET A 208 29.01 9.38 1.35
C MET A 208 28.85 8.43 0.15
N GLU A 209 28.11 7.33 0.27
CA GLU A 209 27.81 6.44 -0.88
C GLU A 209 26.52 6.83 -1.64
N ARG A 210 25.72 7.78 -1.12
CA ARG A 210 24.45 8.22 -1.73
C ARG A 210 24.60 9.37 -2.75
N ASP A 211 25.83 9.77 -3.11
CA ASP A 211 26.05 10.88 -4.04
C ASP A 211 25.58 10.57 -5.49
N GLU A 212 25.37 9.29 -5.82
CA GLU A 212 24.78 8.85 -7.09
C GLU A 212 23.27 8.57 -6.98
N GLN A 213 22.49 9.46 -6.35
CA GLN A 213 21.04 9.39 -6.44
C GLN A 213 20.57 9.38 -7.90
N ASP A 214 19.72 8.40 -8.23
CA ASP A 214 19.11 8.24 -9.55
C ASP A 214 18.48 9.58 -10.03
N PRO A 215 18.68 9.97 -11.31
CA PRO A 215 18.10 11.20 -11.86
C PRO A 215 16.57 11.33 -11.66
N ALA A 216 15.84 10.22 -11.63
CA ALA A 216 14.41 10.17 -11.36
C ALA A 216 14.10 10.61 -9.91
N VAL A 217 14.88 10.12 -8.94
CA VAL A 217 14.75 10.49 -7.53
C VAL A 217 15.02 11.98 -7.34
N LYS A 218 16.09 12.51 -7.95
CA LYS A 218 16.40 13.95 -7.90
C LYS A 218 15.26 14.81 -8.47
N SER A 219 14.69 14.39 -9.61
CA SER A 219 13.55 15.10 -10.20
C SER A 219 12.28 15.01 -9.34
N ALA A 220 12.02 13.86 -8.72
CA ALA A 220 10.85 13.68 -7.85
C ALA A 220 10.99 14.49 -6.55
N GLN A 221 12.20 14.57 -5.98
CA GLN A 221 12.50 15.43 -4.85
C GLN A 221 12.25 16.90 -5.20
N GLY A 222 12.75 17.36 -6.35
CA GLY A 222 12.51 18.73 -6.82
C GLY A 222 11.02 19.03 -7.02
N PHE A 223 10.26 18.07 -7.57
CA PHE A 223 8.81 18.19 -7.69
C PHE A 223 8.12 18.30 -6.31
N LEU A 224 8.48 17.44 -5.35
CA LEU A 224 7.93 17.46 -3.99
C LEU A 224 8.21 18.80 -3.28
N THR A 225 9.44 19.32 -3.39
CA THR A 225 9.79 20.63 -2.81
C THR A 225 8.92 21.75 -3.38
N ASN A 226 8.76 21.80 -4.71
CA ASN A 226 7.90 22.81 -5.35
C ASN A 226 6.44 22.70 -4.88
N VAL A 227 5.93 21.49 -4.68
CA VAL A 227 4.56 21.24 -4.19
C VAL A 227 4.40 21.71 -2.75
N ILE A 228 5.37 21.47 -1.87
CA ILE A 228 5.36 21.94 -0.48
C ILE A 228 5.41 23.48 -0.42
N GLU A 229 6.26 24.11 -1.24
CA GLU A 229 6.35 25.58 -1.33
C GLU A 229 5.03 26.21 -1.81
N LEU A 230 4.33 25.57 -2.75
CA LEU A 230 3.00 26.02 -3.18
C LEU A 230 1.98 25.99 -2.04
N GLN A 231 2.03 24.97 -1.17
CA GLN A 231 1.12 24.84 -0.05
C GLN A 231 1.34 25.92 1.02
N GLN A 232 2.60 26.33 1.25
CA GLN A 232 2.91 27.37 2.26
C GLN A 232 2.31 28.75 1.92
N GLY A 233 1.98 28.99 0.65
CA GLY A 233 1.34 30.23 0.20
C GLY A 233 -0.19 30.23 0.29
N SER A 234 -0.81 29.07 0.55
CA SER A 234 -2.27 28.91 0.56
C SER A 234 -2.83 28.93 1.97
N THR A 235 -3.92 29.66 2.18
CA THR A 235 -4.59 29.79 3.49
C THR A 235 -5.90 29.01 3.56
N ALA A 236 -6.38 28.49 2.43
CA ALA A 236 -7.63 27.76 2.35
C ALA A 236 -7.35 26.27 2.10
N GLU A 237 -7.98 25.40 2.90
CA GLU A 237 -7.90 23.96 2.69
C GLU A 237 -8.56 23.59 1.35
N ASN A 238 -7.73 23.30 0.35
CA ASN A 238 -8.17 22.81 -0.95
C ASN A 238 -7.91 21.30 -1.06
N GLY A 239 -8.95 20.53 -1.39
CA GLY A 239 -8.82 19.08 -1.58
C GLY A 239 -7.80 18.70 -2.66
N PHE A 240 -7.62 19.54 -3.69
CA PHE A 240 -6.60 19.33 -4.72
C PHE A 240 -5.19 19.57 -4.20
N GLU A 241 -4.94 20.53 -3.30
CA GLU A 241 -3.60 20.72 -2.70
C GLU A 241 -3.20 19.48 -1.89
N THR A 242 -4.11 18.97 -1.06
CA THR A 242 -3.88 17.76 -0.27
C THR A 242 -3.60 16.55 -1.18
N THR A 243 -4.38 16.43 -2.28
CA THR A 243 -4.19 15.36 -3.27
C THR A 243 -2.84 15.50 -3.99
N LEU A 244 -2.41 16.72 -4.31
CA LEU A 244 -1.14 17.00 -4.96
C LEU A 244 0.04 16.65 -4.06
N VAL A 245 0.02 17.06 -2.79
CA VAL A 245 1.06 16.75 -1.79
C VAL A 245 1.17 15.24 -1.62
N ARG A 246 0.04 14.54 -1.44
CA ARG A 246 0.02 13.08 -1.31
C ARG A 246 0.57 12.39 -2.56
N GLY A 247 0.14 12.83 -3.76
CA GLY A 247 0.65 12.29 -5.02
C GLY A 247 2.16 12.51 -5.17
N ALA A 248 2.66 13.68 -4.81
CA ALA A 248 4.10 13.99 -4.81
C ALA A 248 4.90 13.10 -3.84
N MET A 249 4.37 12.85 -2.64
CA MET A 249 4.98 11.94 -1.66
C MET A 249 4.99 10.49 -2.15
N ASP A 250 3.90 10.02 -2.78
CA ASP A 250 3.83 8.66 -3.33
C ASP A 250 4.80 8.47 -4.51
N ILE A 251 4.96 9.47 -5.38
CA ILE A 251 5.98 9.49 -6.45
C ILE A 251 7.38 9.39 -5.85
N PHE A 252 7.72 10.30 -4.92
CA PHE A 252 9.06 10.37 -4.34
C PHE A 252 9.39 9.12 -3.55
N GLY A 253 8.51 8.70 -2.64
CA GLY A 253 8.73 7.52 -1.81
C GLY A 253 8.81 6.23 -2.63
N GLY A 254 7.95 6.07 -3.64
CA GLY A 254 7.99 4.91 -4.53
C GLY A 254 9.28 4.85 -5.36
N LEU A 255 9.75 5.99 -5.88
CA LEU A 255 11.03 6.04 -6.61
C LEU A 255 12.22 5.75 -5.70
N VAL A 256 12.31 6.38 -4.53
CA VAL A 256 13.42 6.16 -3.58
C VAL A 256 13.53 4.69 -3.18
N GLN A 257 12.39 4.03 -2.93
CA GLN A 257 12.38 2.62 -2.56
C GLN A 257 12.70 1.71 -3.75
N ALA A 258 12.14 2.00 -4.94
CA ALA A 258 12.39 1.20 -6.14
C ALA A 258 13.84 1.27 -6.62
N THR A 259 14.53 2.40 -6.44
CA THR A 259 15.92 2.58 -6.86
C THR A 259 16.94 2.28 -5.75
N GLY A 260 16.47 1.97 -4.54
CA GLY A 260 17.33 1.77 -3.37
C GLY A 260 17.78 0.33 -3.15
N ASP A 261 17.01 -0.64 -3.65
CA ASP A 261 17.27 -2.06 -3.44
C ASP A 261 17.93 -2.72 -4.66
N HIS A 262 18.68 -3.80 -4.41
CA HIS A 262 19.29 -4.61 -5.47
C HIS A 262 18.20 -5.37 -6.25
N LEU A 263 18.16 -5.20 -7.57
CA LEU A 263 17.21 -5.87 -8.47
C LEU A 263 17.62 -7.33 -8.81
N ASP A 264 18.68 -7.81 -8.17
CA ASP A 264 19.37 -9.06 -8.47
C ASP A 264 18.61 -10.29 -7.95
N ASP A 265 17.66 -10.11 -7.03
CA ASP A 265 16.82 -11.20 -6.53
C ASP A 265 15.33 -11.02 -6.91
N GLY A 266 14.63 -12.14 -7.09
CA GLY A 266 13.20 -12.14 -7.43
C GLY A 266 12.32 -11.35 -6.45
N PRO A 267 12.53 -11.48 -5.12
CA PRO A 267 11.79 -10.69 -4.13
C PRO A 267 12.04 -9.18 -4.20
N GLY A 268 13.30 -8.73 -4.33
CA GLY A 268 13.65 -7.32 -4.46
C GLY A 268 13.08 -6.71 -5.74
N ARG A 269 13.09 -7.46 -6.84
CA ARG A 269 12.45 -7.07 -8.09
C ARG A 269 10.93 -6.91 -7.97
N ALA A 270 10.26 -7.87 -7.34
CA ALA A 270 8.82 -7.79 -7.09
C ALA A 270 8.45 -6.59 -6.19
N LEU A 271 9.29 -6.29 -5.20
CA LEU A 271 9.16 -5.11 -4.36
C LEU A 271 9.34 -3.83 -5.18
N ALA A 272 10.40 -3.73 -6.00
CA ALA A 272 10.64 -2.59 -6.87
C ALA A 272 9.46 -2.32 -7.81
N ILE A 273 8.90 -3.35 -8.46
CA ILE A 273 7.70 -3.24 -9.30
C ILE A 273 6.52 -2.67 -8.50
N THR A 274 6.32 -3.15 -7.26
CA THR A 274 5.24 -2.66 -6.39
C THR A 274 5.42 -1.18 -6.07
N GLN A 275 6.64 -0.74 -5.78
CA GLN A 275 6.94 0.66 -5.49
C GLN A 275 6.84 1.56 -6.72
N LEU A 276 7.22 1.07 -7.90
CA LEU A 276 7.03 1.78 -9.17
C LEU A 276 5.54 1.95 -9.51
N LYS A 277 4.71 0.92 -9.26
CA LYS A 277 3.24 1.02 -9.40
C LYS A 277 2.64 2.06 -8.45
N ARG A 278 3.14 2.13 -7.21
CA ARG A 278 2.76 3.17 -6.25
C ARG A 278 3.13 4.57 -6.78
N ALA A 279 4.34 4.75 -7.27
CA ALA A 279 4.79 6.02 -7.84
C ALA A 279 3.96 6.44 -9.06
N LEU A 280 3.62 5.49 -9.94
CA LEU A 280 2.74 5.73 -11.09
C LEU A 280 1.33 6.16 -10.68
N SER A 281 0.77 5.54 -9.63
CA SER A 281 -0.51 5.95 -9.07
C SER A 281 -0.43 7.38 -8.50
N GLY A 282 0.64 7.68 -7.75
CA GLY A 282 0.93 9.02 -7.25
C GLY A 282 1.02 10.06 -8.38
N HIS A 283 1.63 9.70 -9.51
CA HIS A 283 1.71 10.53 -10.71
C HIS A 283 0.32 10.89 -11.27
N ALA A 284 -0.56 9.90 -11.41
CA ALA A 284 -1.92 10.12 -11.90
C ALA A 284 -2.70 11.09 -11.00
N TYR A 285 -2.62 10.91 -9.67
CA TYR A 285 -3.25 11.81 -8.70
C TYR A 285 -2.65 13.22 -8.75
N ALA A 286 -1.33 13.35 -8.77
CA ALA A 286 -0.65 14.64 -8.87
C ALA A 286 -1.06 15.39 -10.15
N ARG A 287 -1.11 14.68 -11.29
CA ARG A 287 -1.53 15.27 -12.57
C ARG A 287 -2.98 15.75 -12.52
N GLY A 288 -3.89 14.95 -11.97
CA GLY A 288 -5.30 15.34 -11.78
C GLY A 288 -5.45 16.56 -10.87
N ALA A 289 -4.70 16.61 -9.78
CA ALA A 289 -4.69 17.71 -8.84
C ALA A 289 -4.18 19.02 -9.46
N VAL A 290 -3.11 18.98 -10.27
CA VAL A 290 -2.63 20.17 -11.02
C VAL A 290 -3.72 20.73 -11.94
N PHE A 291 -4.48 19.87 -12.61
CA PHE A 291 -5.63 20.32 -13.42
C PHE A 291 -6.73 20.96 -12.58
N GLY A 292 -7.06 20.38 -11.41
CA GLY A 292 -8.03 20.93 -10.47
C GLY A 292 -7.64 22.32 -9.95
N LEU A 293 -6.42 22.46 -9.44
CA LEU A 293 -5.88 23.72 -8.93
C LEU A 293 -5.87 24.82 -10.00
N ARG A 294 -5.54 24.46 -11.24
CA ARG A 294 -5.62 25.41 -12.36
C ARG A 294 -7.07 25.79 -12.68
N GLY A 295 -8.00 24.85 -12.64
CA GLY A 295 -9.42 25.10 -12.88
C GLY A 295 -10.04 26.05 -11.86
N GLU A 296 -9.56 25.98 -10.61
CA GLU A 296 -9.98 26.87 -9.52
C GLU A 296 -9.18 28.17 -9.45
N ASN A 297 -8.25 28.40 -10.39
CA ASN A 297 -7.33 29.56 -10.42
C ASN A 297 -6.47 29.72 -9.15
N VAL A 298 -6.21 28.63 -8.42
CA VAL A 298 -5.31 28.61 -7.26
C VAL A 298 -3.86 28.75 -7.69
N ILE A 299 -3.51 28.11 -8.82
CA ILE A 299 -2.19 28.23 -9.44
C ILE A 299 -2.31 28.93 -10.80
N THR A 300 -1.27 29.70 -11.13
CA THR A 300 -1.17 30.36 -12.44
C THR A 300 -0.95 29.34 -13.55
N LYS A 301 -1.27 29.72 -14.80
CA LYS A 301 -1.00 28.89 -15.99
C LYS A 301 0.48 28.49 -16.10
N GLN A 302 1.39 29.41 -15.79
CA GLN A 302 2.83 29.17 -15.84
C GLN A 302 3.28 28.14 -14.79
N GLN A 303 2.77 28.23 -13.56
CA GLN A 303 3.03 27.23 -12.51
C GLN A 303 2.50 25.85 -12.91
N ALA A 304 1.28 25.79 -13.45
CA ALA A 304 0.70 24.54 -13.92
C ALA A 304 1.52 23.89 -15.05
N GLU A 305 2.01 24.69 -16.00
CA GLU A 305 2.90 24.21 -17.08
C GLU A 305 4.24 23.71 -16.52
N GLY A 306 4.84 24.41 -15.55
CA GLY A 306 6.06 23.97 -14.87
C GLY A 306 5.91 22.61 -14.18
N LEU A 307 4.85 22.45 -13.39
CA LEU A 307 4.53 21.18 -12.72
C LEU A 307 4.24 20.06 -13.72
N HIS A 308 3.53 20.38 -14.81
CA HIS A 308 3.23 19.40 -15.85
C HIS A 308 4.50 18.89 -16.53
N ASN A 309 5.45 19.77 -16.85
CA ASN A 309 6.72 19.38 -17.46
C ASN A 309 7.55 18.48 -16.54
N GLN A 310 7.58 18.78 -15.23
CA GLN A 310 8.24 17.93 -14.23
C GLN A 310 7.59 16.54 -14.16
N LEU A 311 6.25 16.49 -14.09
CA LEU A 311 5.51 15.23 -14.10
C LEU A 311 5.75 14.41 -15.37
N GLN A 312 5.83 15.04 -16.55
CA GLN A 312 6.13 14.33 -17.80
C GLN A 312 7.53 13.71 -17.79
N PHE A 313 8.53 14.43 -17.28
CA PHE A 313 9.88 13.90 -17.12
C PHE A 313 9.90 12.70 -16.18
N ILE A 314 9.25 12.82 -15.01
CA ILE A 314 9.14 11.73 -14.03
C ILE A 314 8.44 10.51 -14.62
N LEU A 315 7.35 10.69 -15.38
CA LEU A 315 6.62 9.58 -16.01
C LEU A 315 7.52 8.81 -16.98
N LYS A 316 8.28 9.52 -17.79
CA LYS A 316 9.24 8.89 -18.72
C LYS A 316 10.23 8.03 -17.95
N LYS A 317 10.77 8.55 -16.84
CA LYS A 317 11.71 7.80 -15.98
C LYS A 317 11.07 6.60 -15.29
N LEU A 318 9.82 6.73 -14.82
CA LEU A 318 9.06 5.61 -14.26
C LEU A 318 8.87 4.48 -15.28
N HIS A 319 8.59 4.80 -16.54
CA HIS A 319 8.47 3.79 -17.59
C HIS A 319 9.80 3.10 -17.89
N GLU A 320 10.91 3.85 -17.92
CA GLU A 320 12.27 3.28 -18.08
C GLU A 320 12.60 2.33 -16.92
N LEU A 321 12.35 2.74 -15.67
CA LEU A 321 12.60 1.91 -14.49
C LEU A 321 11.69 0.69 -14.43
N MET A 322 10.42 0.82 -14.82
CA MET A 322 9.52 -0.33 -14.90
C MET A 322 10.01 -1.32 -15.95
N ALA A 323 10.34 -0.88 -17.16
CA ALA A 323 10.86 -1.78 -18.19
C ALA A 323 12.06 -2.58 -17.68
N ASN A 324 13.04 -1.89 -17.06
CA ASN A 324 14.21 -2.54 -16.47
C ASN A 324 13.86 -3.53 -15.35
N ALA A 325 12.86 -3.22 -14.51
CA ALA A 325 12.44 -4.10 -13.44
C ALA A 325 11.68 -5.35 -13.93
N TRP A 326 11.14 -5.33 -15.15
CA TRP A 326 10.42 -6.45 -15.75
C TRP A 326 11.31 -7.33 -16.66
N ASP A 327 12.42 -6.81 -17.16
CA ASP A 327 13.34 -7.58 -17.99
C ASP A 327 14.10 -8.63 -17.13
N GLU A 328 13.89 -9.92 -17.43
CA GLU A 328 14.50 -11.06 -16.72
C GLU A 328 15.98 -11.27 -17.07
N ASP A 329 16.47 -10.66 -18.14
CA ASP A 329 17.77 -10.94 -18.75
C ASP A 329 18.94 -10.06 -18.23
N THR A 330 18.70 -9.20 -17.24
CA THR A 330 19.74 -8.45 -16.50
C THR A 330 19.85 -8.93 -15.06
#